data_AF-A0A352RU46-F1
#
_entry.id   AF-A0A352RU46-F1
#
_cell.length_a   1.000
_cell.length_b   1.000
_cell.length_c   1.000
_cell.angle_alpha   90.00
_cell.angle_beta   90.00
_cell.angle_gamma   90.00
#
_symmetry.space_group_name_H-M   'P 1'
#
loop_
_entity.id
_entity.type
_entity.pdbx_description
1 polymer ?
#
loop_
_entity_poly.entity_id
_entity_poly.type
_entity_poly.pdbx_seq_one_letter_code
_entity_poly.pdbx_strand_id
1 'polypeptide(L)' 'MTNLAEAAPALDEDKFVTFPGSPFQLYQPYSPAGDQPEAIRQLVEGVEDGLSYQTLLGVTGS' A
#
# COMPACT_ATOMS: atom_id res chain seq x y z
N MET A 1 -18.13 -17.55 27.70
CA MET A 1 -17.07 -16.64 27.22
C MET A 1 -17.08 -16.73 25.71
N THR A 2 -17.76 -15.80 25.04
CA THR A 2 -17.88 -15.80 23.58
C THR A 2 -16.50 -15.51 22.98
N ASN A 3 -16.00 -16.42 22.17
CA ASN A 3 -14.75 -16.26 21.45
C ASN A 3 -14.93 -15.11 20.45
N LEU A 4 -14.19 -14.02 20.62
CA LEU A 4 -14.20 -12.83 19.76
C LEU A 4 -13.53 -13.07 18.39
N ALA A 5 -13.17 -14.32 18.04
CA ALA A 5 -12.47 -14.66 16.81
C ALA A 5 -13.39 -15.02 15.62
N GLU A 6 -14.71 -14.89 15.74
CA GLU A 6 -15.60 -15.09 14.58
C GLU A 6 -15.70 -13.83 13.72
N ALA A 7 -15.29 -13.99 12.45
CA ALA A 7 -15.54 -13.15 11.28
C ALA A 7 -14.62 -11.92 11.06
N ALA A 8 -13.30 -12.12 11.06
CA ALA A 8 -12.50 -11.46 10.02
C ALA A 8 -12.51 -12.38 8.79
N PRO A 9 -12.88 -11.92 7.58
CA PRO A 9 -12.71 -12.74 6.38
C PRO A 9 -11.25 -13.17 6.29
N ALA A 10 -11.01 -14.46 6.06
CA ALA A 10 -9.66 -14.95 5.80
C ALA A 10 -9.10 -14.16 4.61
N LEU A 11 -8.00 -13.44 4.84
CA LEU A 11 -7.33 -12.71 3.77
C LEU A 11 -6.72 -13.73 2.81
N ASP A 12 -6.79 -13.42 1.52
CA ASP A 12 -6.18 -14.26 0.49
C ASP A 12 -4.65 -14.10 0.55
N GLU A 13 -3.95 -15.10 1.05
CA GLU A 13 -2.49 -15.09 1.24
C GLU A 13 -1.74 -14.82 -0.08
N ASP A 14 -2.32 -15.20 -1.22
CA ASP A 14 -1.74 -14.98 -2.55
C ASP A 14 -1.78 -13.51 -2.99
N LYS A 15 -2.50 -12.65 -2.26
CA LYS A 15 -2.57 -11.21 -2.53
C LYS A 15 -1.53 -10.39 -1.76
N PHE A 16 -0.72 -11.01 -0.91
CA PHE A 16 0.37 -10.29 -0.26
C PHE A 16 1.55 -10.12 -1.21
N VAL A 17 2.03 -8.87 -1.30
CA VAL A 17 3.22 -8.48 -2.05
C VAL A 17 4.30 -8.03 -1.08
N THR A 18 5.54 -8.42 -1.33
CA THR A 18 6.72 -7.99 -0.57
C THR A 18 7.68 -7.26 -1.48
N PHE A 19 8.44 -6.32 -0.91
CA PHE A 19 9.43 -5.52 -1.62
C PHE A 19 10.83 -5.77 -1.03
N PRO A 20 11.88 -5.90 -1.86
CA PRO A 20 13.24 -6.11 -1.36
C PRO A 20 13.65 -5.03 -0.36
N GLY A 21 14.20 -5.43 0.79
CA GLY A 21 14.64 -4.49 1.83
C GLY A 21 13.51 -3.86 2.66
N SER A 22 12.24 -4.18 2.37
CA SER A 22 11.10 -3.73 3.16
C SER A 22 10.72 -4.77 4.21
N PRO A 23 10.48 -4.39 5.49
CA PRO A 23 9.92 -5.28 6.50
C PRO A 23 8.39 -5.43 6.36
N PHE A 24 7.76 -4.71 5.43
CA PHE A 24 6.31 -4.68 5.28
C PHE A 24 5.83 -5.69 4.22
N GLN A 25 4.66 -6.27 4.49
CA GLN A 25 3.89 -7.07 3.54
C GLN A 25 2.63 -6.28 3.18
N LEU A 26 2.43 -6.03 1.89
CA LEU A 26 1.28 -5.27 1.39
C LEU A 26 0.21 -6.23 0.90
N TYR A 27 -0.94 -6.26 1.56
CA TYR A 27 -2.12 -6.94 1.00
C TYR A 27 -2.66 -6.14 -0.18
N GLN A 28 -2.43 -6.64 -1.40
CA GLN A 28 -2.74 -5.97 -2.67
C GLN A 28 -3.77 -6.79 -3.47
N PRO A 29 -5.07 -6.75 -3.11
CA PRO A 29 -6.12 -7.45 -3.85
C PRO A 29 -6.31 -6.88 -5.26
N TYR A 30 -5.95 -5.61 -5.49
CA TYR A 30 -5.99 -4.91 -6.76
C TYR A 30 -4.64 -4.27 -7.04
N SER A 31 -4.14 -4.37 -8.28
CA SER A 31 -2.92 -3.66 -8.67
C SER A 31 -3.16 -2.15 -8.76
N PRO A 32 -2.13 -1.32 -8.50
CA PRO A 32 -2.23 0.11 -8.72
C PRO A 32 -2.71 0.45 -10.13
N ALA A 33 -3.63 1.41 -10.26
CA ALA A 33 -4.26 1.77 -11.52
C ALA A 33 -4.39 3.30 -11.68
N GLY A 34 -4.68 3.75 -12.91
CA GLY A 34 -4.76 5.18 -13.22
C GLY A 34 -3.42 5.87 -12.96
N ASP A 35 -3.46 6.97 -12.19
CA ASP A 35 -2.27 7.76 -11.85
C ASP A 35 -1.52 7.23 -10.62
N GLN A 36 -2.05 6.21 -9.94
CA GLN A 36 -1.43 5.63 -8.74
C GLN A 36 0.01 5.13 -8.97
N PRO A 37 0.34 4.40 -10.07
CA PRO A 37 1.71 3.93 -10.29
C PRO A 37 2.73 5.07 -10.34
N GLU A 38 2.37 6.17 -11.01
CA GLU A 38 3.26 7.33 -11.17
C GLU A 38 3.35 8.13 -9.87
N ALA A 39 2.24 8.30 -9.13
CA ALA A 39 2.25 8.93 -7.82
C ALA A 39 3.13 8.16 -6.82
N ILE A 40 3.03 6.82 -6.80
CA ILE A 40 3.90 5.96 -5.97
C ILE A 40 5.36 6.18 -6.34
N ARG A 41 5.68 6.15 -7.64
CA ARG A 41 7.05 6.33 -8.14
C ARG A 41 7.65 7.66 -7.68
N GLN A 42 6.93 8.77 -7.86
CA GLN A 42 7.40 10.11 -7.48
C GLN A 42 7.60 10.25 -5.96
N LEU A 43 6.69 9.69 -5.15
CA LEU A 43 6.79 9.78 -3.70
C LEU A 43 7.97 8.96 -3.16
N VAL A 44 8.20 7.77 -3.72
CA VAL A 44 9.34 6.92 -3.37
C VAL A 44 10.66 7.63 -3.72
N GLU A 45 10.77 8.14 -4.95
CA GLU A 45 11.94 8.93 -5.41
C GLU A 45 12.21 10.10 -4.46
N GLY A 46 11.19 10.88 -4.09
CA GLY A 46 11.36 12.00 -3.17
C GLY A 46 11.81 11.58 -1.75
N VAL A 47 11.42 10.40 -1.27
CA VAL A 47 11.92 9.86 0.01
C VAL A 47 13.40 9.47 -0.13
N GLU A 48 13.76 8.79 -1.21
CA GLU A 48 15.14 8.38 -1.51
C GLU A 48 16.08 9.59 -1.69
N ASP A 49 15.57 10.67 -2.28
CA ASP A 49 16.26 11.95 -2.45
C ASP A 49 16.39 12.76 -1.14
N GLY A 50 15.75 12.31 -0.05
CA GLY A 50 15.82 12.95 1.26
C GLY A 50 14.93 14.20 1.38
N LEU A 51 13.88 14.32 0.57
CA LEU A 51 12.92 15.41 0.70
C LEU A 51 12.17 15.33 2.04
N SER A 52 12.30 16.37 2.86
CA SER A 52 11.64 16.44 4.16
C SER A 52 10.11 16.58 4.05
N TYR A 53 9.61 17.10 2.92
CA TYR A 53 8.19 17.37 2.71
C TYR A 53 7.79 17.02 1.28
N GLN A 54 6.66 16.35 1.13
CA GLN A 54 6.04 16.02 -0.15
C GLN A 54 4.53 16.16 -0.04
N THR A 55 3.86 16.52 -1.14
CA THR A 55 2.41 16.67 -1.20
C THR A 55 1.84 15.75 -2.27
N LEU A 56 1.02 14.78 -1.86
CA LEU A 56 0.23 13.98 -2.78
C LEU A 56 -1.12 14.66 -3.01
N LEU A 57 -1.34 15.22 -4.21
CA LEU A 57 -2.64 15.77 -4.60
C LEU A 57 -3.52 14.69 -5.23
N GLY A 58 -4.25 13.95 -4.38
CA GLY A 58 -5.23 12.96 -4.83
C GLY A 58 -6.57 13.59 -5.23
N VAL A 59 -7.23 13.01 -6.24
CA VAL A 59 -8.64 13.30 -6.55
C VAL A 59 -9.55 12.40 -5.71
N THR A 60 -10.79 12.79 -5.45
CA THR A 60 -11.69 11.95 -4.65
C THR A 60 -11.96 10.61 -5.33
N GLY A 61 -11.61 9.50 -4.67
CA GLY A 61 -11.78 8.14 -5.20
C GLY A 61 -10.60 7.61 -6.02
N SER A 62 -9.47 8.32 -6.02
CA SER A 62 -8.18 7.84 -6.56
C SER A 62 -7.57 6.72 -5.74
#